data_AF-A0A392P2F1-F1
#
_entry.id   AF-A0A392P2F1-F1
#
_cell.length_a   1.000
_cell.length_b   1.000
_cell.length_c   1.000
_cell.angle_alpha   90.00
_cell.angle_beta   90.00
_cell.angle_gamma   90.00
#
_symmetry.space_group_name_H-M   'P 1'
#
loop_
_entity.id
_entity.type
_entity.pdbx_description
1 polymer ?
#
loop_
_entity_poly.entity_id
_entity_poly.type
_entity_poly.pdbx_seq_one_letter_code
_entity_poly.pdbx_strand_id
1 'polypeptide(L)' 'MGRELGELKQGKSTVAEYTQWFNELIRYSSDANEVLCERTKMNKYRYGLRGDIAHAVSLQHITDFGDLIQKAYSAE' A
#
# COMPACT_ATOMS: atom_id res chain seq x y z
N MET A 1 13.05 -11.66 0.74
CA MET A 1 12.06 -10.80 1.40
C MET A 1 11.16 -10.03 0.41
N GLY A 2 11.61 -9.68 -0.81
CA GLY A 2 10.77 -8.96 -1.81
C GLY A 2 9.47 -9.64 -2.29
N ARG A 3 9.24 -10.92 -1.97
CA ARG A 3 7.98 -11.65 -2.29
C ARG A 3 6.83 -11.31 -1.34
N GLU A 4 7.11 -11.02 -0.06
CA GLU A 4 6.08 -10.87 0.98
C GLU A 4 5.22 -9.63 0.78
N LEU A 5 5.82 -8.52 0.30
CA LEU A 5 5.08 -7.31 -0.05
C LEU A 5 4.19 -7.44 -1.29
N GLY A 6 4.48 -8.38 -2.20
CA GLY A 6 3.66 -8.63 -3.39
C GLY A 6 2.38 -9.39 -3.07
N GLU A 7 2.45 -10.25 -2.05
CA GLU A 7 1.36 -11.12 -1.60
C GLU A 7 0.46 -10.45 -0.54
N LEU A 8 0.90 -9.35 0.06
CA LEU A 8 0.10 -8.65 1.07
C LEU A 8 -1.17 -8.04 0.46
N LYS A 9 -2.31 -8.58 0.85
CA LYS A 9 -3.65 -8.09 0.48
C LYS A 9 -4.38 -7.57 1.72
N GLN A 10 -5.12 -6.47 1.57
CA GLN A 10 -6.00 -5.92 2.60
C GLN A 10 -7.04 -6.96 3.05
N GLY A 11 -7.63 -7.68 2.09
CA GLY A 11 -8.64 -8.71 2.38
C GLY A 11 -9.87 -8.12 3.05
N LYS A 12 -10.20 -8.62 4.25
CA LYS A 12 -11.32 -8.15 5.08
C LYS A 12 -10.90 -7.13 6.15
N SER A 13 -9.60 -6.83 6.25
CA SER A 13 -9.04 -5.91 7.23
C SER A 13 -9.32 -4.46 6.83
N THR A 14 -9.27 -3.56 7.80
CA THR A 14 -9.38 -2.13 7.53
C THR A 14 -8.17 -1.60 6.75
N VAL A 15 -8.32 -0.47 6.06
CA VAL A 15 -7.21 0.26 5.43
C VAL A 15 -6.17 0.62 6.47
N ALA A 16 -6.57 0.89 7.72
CA ALA A 16 -5.66 1.19 8.82
C ALA A 16 -4.72 0.01 9.12
N GLU A 17 -5.29 -1.17 9.34
CA GLU A 17 -4.55 -2.39 9.64
C GLU A 17 -3.64 -2.77 8.47
N TYR A 18 -4.16 -2.72 7.24
CA TYR A 18 -3.38 -2.98 6.04
C TYR A 18 -2.20 -2.01 5.89
N THR A 19 -2.43 -0.71 6.08
CA THR A 19 -1.38 0.33 6.05
C THR A 19 -0.29 0.05 7.07
N GLN A 20 -0.68 -0.35 8.29
CA GLN A 20 0.25 -0.66 9.36
C GLN A 20 1.15 -1.84 8.97
N TRP A 21 0.58 -2.97 8.55
CA TRP A 21 1.36 -4.14 8.13
C TRP A 21 2.23 -3.86 6.92
N PHE A 22 1.74 -3.09 5.95
CA PHE A 22 2.52 -2.71 4.77
C PHE A 22 3.75 -1.86 5.14
N ASN A 23 3.58 -0.87 6.02
CA ASN A 23 4.70 -0.05 6.50
C ASN A 23 5.69 -0.85 7.34
N GLU A 24 5.20 -1.78 8.16
CA GLU A 24 6.05 -2.68 8.93
C GLU A 24 6.91 -3.55 8.01
N LEU A 25 6.32 -4.18 7.00
CA LEU A 25 7.03 -4.98 6.00
C LEU A 25 8.04 -4.16 5.19
N ILE A 26 7.72 -2.91 4.83
CA ILE A 26 8.67 -2.01 4.15
C ILE A 26 9.84 -1.66 5.06
N ARG A 27 9.59 -1.42 6.34
CA ARG A 27 10.64 -1.13 7.32
C ARG A 27 11.59 -2.31 7.48
N TYR A 28 11.05 -3.52 7.62
CA TYR A 28 11.86 -4.75 7.68
C TYR A 28 12.59 -5.05 6.36
N SER A 29 11.98 -4.76 5.21
CA SER A 29 12.61 -4.99 3.90
C SER A 29 13.69 -3.96 3.56
N SER A 30 13.59 -2.73 4.07
CA SER A 30 14.61 -1.69 3.86
C SER A 30 15.90 -1.98 4.64
N ASP A 31 15.82 -2.71 5.75
CA ASP A 31 16.98 -3.23 6.47
C ASP A 31 17.78 -4.24 5.60
N ALA A 32 17.09 -4.91 4.67
CA ALA A 32 17.65 -5.79 3.65
C ALA A 32 17.98 -5.04 2.33
N ASN A 33 18.79 -3.99 2.40
CA ASN A 33 19.56 -3.38 1.30
C ASN A 33 18.81 -2.86 0.04
N GLU A 34 17.48 -2.97 -0.06
CA GLU A 34 16.70 -2.47 -1.22
C GLU A 34 15.71 -1.39 -0.79
N VAL A 35 16.11 -0.13 -0.93
CA VAL A 35 15.22 1.01 -0.78
C VAL A 35 14.19 0.97 -1.91
N LEU A 36 12.94 0.67 -1.58
CA LEU A 36 11.84 0.72 -2.54
C LEU A 36 11.60 2.17 -2.98
N CYS A 37 11.77 2.45 -4.26
CA CYS A 37 11.36 3.73 -4.84
C CYS A 37 9.86 3.97 -4.56
N GLU A 38 9.51 5.23 -4.27
CA GLU A 38 8.17 5.64 -3.87
C GLU A 38 7.09 5.18 -4.87
N ARG A 39 7.39 5.25 -6.17
CA ARG A 39 6.50 4.76 -7.23
C ARG A 39 6.23 3.26 -7.12
N THR A 40 7.25 2.46 -6.78
CA THR A 40 7.11 1.00 -6.58
C THR A 40 6.31 0.70 -5.31
N LYS A 41 6.57 1.47 -4.24
CA LYS A 41 5.83 1.40 -2.98
C LYS A 41 4.34 1.67 -3.19
N MET A 42 4.00 2.75 -3.89
CA MET A 42 2.62 3.12 -4.23
C MET A 42 1.93 2.06 -5.08
N ASN A 43 2.61 1.54 -6.11
CA ASN A 43 2.04 0.49 -6.97
C ASN A 43 1.75 -0.80 -6.19
N LYS A 44 2.68 -1.23 -5.32
CA LYS A 44 2.47 -2.40 -4.46
C LYS A 44 1.29 -2.21 -3.50
N TYR A 45 1.20 -1.05 -2.87
CA TYR A 45 0.10 -0.72 -1.96
C TYR A 45 -1.26 -0.74 -2.68
N ARG A 46 -1.37 -0.06 -3.83
CA ARG A 46 -2.60 -0.06 -4.64
C ARG A 46 -3.03 -1.45 -5.07
N TYR A 47 -2.07 -2.31 -5.43
CA TYR A 47 -2.35 -3.68 -5.84
C TYR A 47 -2.86 -4.55 -4.67
N GLY A 48 -2.46 -4.22 -3.44
CA GLY A 48 -2.90 -4.96 -2.25
C GLY A 48 -4.23 -4.47 -1.65
N LEU A 49 -4.70 -3.27 -1.99
CA LEU A 49 -6.01 -2.76 -1.56
C LEU A 49 -7.17 -3.67 -2.01
N ARG A 50 -8.26 -3.63 -1.24
CA ARG A 50 -9.54 -4.28 -1.61
C ARG A 50 -10.05 -3.69 -2.93
N GLY A 51 -10.67 -4.51 -3.77
CA GLY A 51 -10.97 -4.16 -5.16
C GLY A 51 -11.80 -2.88 -5.33
N ASP A 52 -12.77 -2.65 -4.45
CA ASP A 52 -13.61 -1.45 -4.41
C ASP A 52 -12.81 -0.19 -4.06
N ILE A 53 -11.98 -0.25 -3.02
CA ILE A 53 -11.11 0.86 -2.58
C ILE A 53 -10.04 1.14 -3.63
N ALA A 54 -9.40 0.09 -4.15
CA ALA A 54 -8.39 0.19 -5.20
C ALA A 54 -8.96 0.86 -6.45
N HIS A 55 -10.21 0.54 -6.82
CA HIS A 55 -10.91 1.17 -7.93
C HIS A 55 -11.17 2.65 -7.65
N ALA A 56 -11.77 2.99 -6.51
CA ALA A 56 -12.10 4.38 -6.14
C ALA A 56 -10.85 5.28 -6.06
N VAL A 57 -9.76 4.76 -5.49
CA VAL A 57 -8.47 5.46 -5.39
C VAL A 57 -7.83 5.64 -6.77
N SER A 58 -7.96 4.67 -7.68
CA SER A 58 -7.38 4.73 -9.03
C SER A 58 -7.99 5.81 -9.92
N LEU A 59 -9.21 6.27 -9.60
CA LEU A 59 -9.88 7.36 -10.30
C LEU A 59 -9.38 8.74 -9.85
N GLN A 60 -8.60 8.80 -8.77
CA GLN A 60 -8.11 10.05 -8.20
C GLN A 60 -6.68 10.36 -8.65
N HIS A 61 -6.35 11.64 -8.71
CA HIS A 61 -4.96 12.06 -8.83
C HIS A 61 -4.23 11.78 -7.52
N ILE A 62 -3.17 10.97 -7.60
CA ILE A 62 -2.32 10.59 -6.45
C ILE A 62 -0.95 11.22 -6.61
N THR A 63 -0.53 12.01 -5.64
CA THR A 63 0.74 12.75 -5.72
C THR A 63 1.90 12.02 -5.03
N ASP A 64 1.62 11.38 -3.91
CA ASP A 64 2.59 10.69 -3.04
C ASP A 64 1.89 9.53 -2.30
N PHE A 65 2.67 8.68 -1.65
CA PHE A 65 2.21 7.62 -0.78
C PHE A 65 1.32 8.08 0.38
N GLY A 66 1.58 9.23 1.00
CA GLY A 66 0.72 9.78 2.05
C GLY A 66 -0.66 10.16 1.51
N ASP A 67 -0.71 10.81 0.35
CA ASP A 67 -1.95 11.15 -0.36
C ASP A 67 -2.73 9.89 -0.76
N LEU A 68 -2.03 8.86 -1.23
CA LEU A 68 -2.60 7.54 -1.52
C LEU A 68 -3.31 6.93 -0.30
N ILE A 69 -2.66 6.97 0.87
CA ILE A 69 -3.24 6.44 2.11
C ILE A 69 -4.48 7.22 2.51
N GLN A 70 -4.44 8.57 2.48
CA GLN A 70 -5.59 9.41 2.84
C GLN A 70 -6.81 9.12 1.95
N LYS A 71 -6.58 8.92 0.66
CA LYS A 71 -7.64 8.60 -0.30
C LYS A 71 -8.18 7.19 -0.12
N ALA A 72 -7.34 6.23 0.26
CA ALA A 72 -7.79 4.89 0.61
C ALA A 72 -8.68 4.92 1.86
N TYR A 73 -8.31 5.68 2.90
CA TYR A 73 -9.15 5.88 4.08
C TYR A 73 -10.50 6.54 3.75
N SER A 74 -10.51 7.49 2.83
CA SER A 74 -11.75 8.18 2.44
C SER A 74 -12.70 7.31 1.62
N ALA A 75 -12.21 6.20 1.05
CA ALA A 75 -12.95 5.29 0.19
C ALA A 75 -13.39 4.00 0.89
N GLU A 76 -12.94 3.77 2.12
CA GLU A 76 -13.36 2.67 2.98
C GLU A 76 -14.66 2.99 3.73
#